data_AF-A0A6J0AXL5-F1
#
_entry.id   AF-A0A6J0AXL5-F1
#
_cell.length_a   1.000
_cell.length_b   1.000
_cell.length_c   1.000
_cell.angle_alpha   90.00
_cell.angle_beta   90.00
_cell.angle_gamma   90.00
#
_symmetry.space_group_name_H-M   'P 1'
#
loop_
_entity.id
_entity.type
_entity.pdbx_description
1 polymer ?
#
loop_
_entity_poly.entity_id
_entity_poly.type
_entity_poly.pdbx_seq_one_letter_code
_entity_poly.pdbx_strand_id
1 'polypeptide(L)'
;MDTPVERSLFQIIHCYHQHAAREGDTEALSREELKALLMDDVPHFMESLAWKKPRYLTELFWAADDQICFDEPLYVLGKLLTDDHLQYHRQLCAHYCTQHSLYQRARRQLQTGLPGSCRDSSAVCLCKG
;
A
#
# COMPACT_ATOMS: atom_id res chain seq x y z
N MET A 1 -19.26 20.48 10.27
CA MET A 1 -19.07 19.05 10.60
C MET A 1 -18.24 18.50 9.47
N ASP A 2 -16.98 18.19 9.75
CA ASP A 2 -16.05 17.75 8.72
C ASP A 2 -16.39 16.32 8.29
N THR A 3 -16.20 16.02 7.02
CA THR A 3 -16.31 14.67 6.47
C THR A 3 -15.19 13.77 7.01
N PRO A 4 -15.33 12.43 6.93
CA PRO A 4 -14.23 11.53 7.30
C PRO A 4 -12.92 11.84 6.55
N VAL A 5 -13.01 12.21 5.28
CA VAL A 5 -11.83 12.54 4.46
C VAL A 5 -11.16 13.82 4.93
N GLU A 6 -11.93 14.90 5.15
CA GLU A 6 -11.39 16.16 5.67
C GLU A 6 -10.72 15.96 7.04
N ARG A 7 -11.33 15.17 7.93
CA ARG A 7 -10.71 14.83 9.22
C ARG A 7 -9.37 14.12 9.06
N SER A 8 -9.26 13.17 8.13
CA SER A 8 -8.00 12.48 7.87
C SER A 8 -6.93 13.41 7.29
N LEU A 9 -7.30 14.35 6.43
CA LEU A 9 -6.38 15.37 5.92
C LEU A 9 -5.88 16.29 7.03
N PHE A 10 -6.77 16.75 7.92
CA PHE A 10 -6.37 17.53 9.09
C PHE A 10 -5.46 16.73 10.03
N GLN A 11 -5.74 15.44 10.24
CA GLN A 11 -4.89 14.57 11.05
C GLN A 11 -3.47 14.45 10.48
N ILE A 12 -3.31 14.34 9.16
CA ILE A 12 -1.98 14.32 8.53
C ILE A 12 -1.22 15.62 8.82
N ILE A 13 -1.88 16.77 8.68
CA ILE A 13 -1.29 18.09 8.97
C ILE A 13 -0.89 18.18 10.47
N HIS A 14 -1.77 17.72 11.37
CA HIS A 14 -1.49 17.73 12.81
C HIS A 14 -0.32 16.82 13.18
N CYS A 15 -0.26 15.59 12.64
CA CYS A 15 0.87 14.68 12.86
C CYS A 15 2.18 15.32 12.40
N TYR A 16 2.20 15.96 11.22
CA TYR A 16 3.39 16.65 10.74
C TYR A 16 3.90 17.70 11.73
N HIS A 17 3.04 18.64 12.13
CA HIS A 17 3.45 19.70 13.06
C HIS A 17 3.79 19.16 14.46
N GLN A 18 3.15 18.07 14.89
CA GLN A 18 3.50 17.42 16.16
C GLN A 18 4.93 16.89 16.15
N HIS A 19 5.40 16.34 15.02
CA HIS A 19 6.77 15.89 14.89
C HIS A 19 7.75 17.02 14.65
N ALA A 20 7.43 18.00 13.79
CA ALA A 20 8.31 19.15 13.50
C ALA A 20 8.54 20.07 14.73
N ALA A 21 7.63 20.03 15.70
CA ALA A 21 7.79 20.79 16.95
C ALA A 21 8.76 20.13 17.96
N ARG A 22 9.35 18.96 17.67
CA ARG A 22 10.20 18.24 18.64
C ARG A 22 11.60 18.85 18.69
N GLU A 23 12.16 19.27 17.57
CA GLU A 23 13.52 19.78 17.48
C GLU A 23 13.65 20.94 16.48
N GLY A 24 14.29 22.04 16.89
CA GLY A 24 14.75 23.07 15.95
C GLY A 24 13.62 23.91 15.32
N ASP A 25 13.46 23.81 13.98
CA ASP A 25 12.56 24.63 13.17
C ASP A 25 11.17 23.99 13.09
N THR A 26 10.15 24.67 13.62
CA THR A 26 8.78 24.14 13.69
C THR A 26 8.09 24.01 12.33
N GLU A 27 8.68 24.59 11.29
CA GLU A 27 8.12 24.63 9.94
C GLU A 27 8.69 23.53 9.03
N ALA A 28 9.68 22.75 9.49
CA ALA A 28 10.30 21.67 8.72
C ALA A 28 10.64 20.47 9.62
N LEU A 29 10.59 19.26 9.08
CA LEU A 29 11.09 18.09 9.80
C LEU A 29 12.60 17.95 9.58
N SER A 30 13.29 17.52 10.63
CA SER A 30 14.57 16.82 10.50
C SER A 30 14.35 15.41 9.96
N ARG A 31 15.44 14.76 9.54
CA ARG A 31 15.42 13.37 9.08
C ARG A 31 14.95 12.41 10.18
N GLU A 32 15.37 12.67 11.42
CA GLU A 32 14.98 11.92 12.60
C GLU A 32 13.48 12.07 12.91
N GLU A 33 12.93 13.28 12.76
CA GLU A 33 11.50 13.53 12.96
C GLU A 33 10.64 12.91 11.85
N LEU A 34 11.09 12.96 10.59
CA LEU A 34 10.41 12.21 9.50
C LEU A 34 10.41 10.71 9.80
N LYS A 35 11.53 10.17 10.30
CA LYS A 35 11.61 8.76 10.67
C LYS A 35 10.63 8.43 11.80
N ALA A 36 10.56 9.28 12.82
CA ALA A 36 9.61 9.11 13.93
C ALA A 36 8.17 9.15 13.41
N LEU A 37 7.81 10.13 12.58
CA LEU A 37 6.48 10.23 11.96
C LEU A 37 6.10 8.94 11.23
N LEU A 38 6.99 8.42 10.39
CA LEU A 38 6.70 7.20 9.64
C LEU A 38 6.58 5.97 10.54
N MET A 39 7.41 5.83 11.56
CA MET A 39 7.39 4.68 12.47
C MET A 39 6.24 4.72 13.47
N ASP A 40 5.87 5.91 13.96
CA ASP A 40 4.87 6.10 15.00
C ASP A 40 3.44 6.15 14.43
N ASP A 41 3.23 6.88 13.32
CA ASP A 41 1.88 7.17 12.81
C ASP A 41 1.43 6.22 11.68
N VAL A 42 2.36 5.62 10.94
CA VAL A 42 2.05 4.68 9.84
C VAL A 42 2.80 3.33 9.93
N PRO A 43 2.83 2.68 11.11
CA PRO A 43 3.66 1.49 11.35
C PRO A 43 3.34 0.32 10.41
N HIS A 44 2.07 0.08 10.09
CA HIS A 44 1.66 -1.03 9.21
C HIS A 44 2.16 -0.85 7.76
N PHE A 45 2.16 0.38 7.25
CA PHE A 45 2.73 0.68 5.93
C PHE A 45 4.25 0.45 5.96
N MET A 46 4.90 0.84 7.05
CA MET A 46 6.33 0.67 7.25
C MET A 46 6.74 -0.79 7.40
N GLU A 47 5.95 -1.65 8.05
CA GLU A 47 6.21 -3.10 8.11
C GLU A 47 6.26 -3.71 6.71
N SER A 48 5.28 -3.37 5.86
CA SER A 48 5.21 -3.85 4.47
C SER A 48 6.43 -3.40 3.66
N LEU A 49 6.89 -2.16 3.85
CA LEU A 49 8.01 -1.59 3.11
C LEU A 49 9.38 -1.98 3.63
N ALA A 50 9.58 -2.03 4.94
CA ALA A 50 10.83 -2.46 5.55
C ALA A 50 11.16 -3.91 5.17
N TRP A 51 10.14 -4.77 5.07
CA TRP A 51 10.32 -6.16 4.63
C TRP A 51 10.56 -6.29 3.12
N LYS A 52 9.89 -5.49 2.30
CA LYS A 52 9.96 -5.63 0.83
C LYS A 52 11.08 -4.83 0.19
N LYS A 53 11.47 -3.70 0.77
CA LYS A 53 12.39 -2.72 0.18
C LYS A 53 13.23 -2.01 1.27
N PRO A 54 14.12 -2.72 1.99
CA PRO A 54 14.94 -2.11 3.05
C PRO A 54 15.83 -0.97 2.55
N ARG A 55 16.30 -1.04 1.28
CA ARG A 55 17.06 0.06 0.65
C ARG A 55 16.22 1.30 0.38
N TYR A 56 14.91 1.14 0.16
CA TYR A 56 14.03 2.27 -0.13
C TYR A 56 13.90 3.21 1.06
N LEU A 57 13.84 2.67 2.29
CA LEU A 57 13.89 3.49 3.50
C LEU A 57 15.20 4.30 3.55
N THR A 58 16.33 3.63 3.33
CA THR A 58 17.65 4.26 3.37
C THR A 58 17.81 5.34 2.30
N GLU A 59 17.35 5.07 1.07
CA GLU A 59 17.37 6.05 -0.03
C GLU A 59 16.43 7.22 0.22
N LEU A 60 15.25 6.96 0.79
CA LEU A 60 14.28 7.98 1.13
C LEU A 60 14.83 8.94 2.19
N PHE A 61 15.45 8.41 3.24
CA PHE A 61 16.09 9.24 4.26
C PHE A 61 17.36 9.92 3.75
N TRP A 62 18.17 9.26 2.92
CA TRP A 62 19.39 9.85 2.37
C TRP A 62 19.13 10.99 1.38
N ALA A 63 18.07 10.87 0.59
CA ALA A 63 17.67 11.88 -0.38
C ALA A 63 16.94 13.07 0.26
N ALA A 64 16.47 12.93 1.50
CA ALA A 64 15.84 14.03 2.23
C ALA A 64 16.89 15.07 2.61
N ASP A 65 16.62 16.32 2.28
CA ASP A 65 17.42 17.48 2.67
C ASP A 65 17.43 17.64 4.20
N ASP A 66 18.32 18.50 4.72
CA ASP A 66 18.41 18.77 6.16
C ASP A 66 17.16 19.48 6.71
N GLN A 67 16.26 19.97 5.83
CA GLN A 67 14.97 20.55 6.17
C GLN A 67 13.87 20.00 5.24
N ILE A 68 12.96 19.22 5.81
CA ILE A 68 11.92 18.49 5.09
C ILE A 68 10.60 19.25 5.22
N CYS A 69 10.22 19.96 4.17
CA CYS A 69 8.94 20.68 4.09
C CYS A 69 7.75 19.73 3.93
N PHE A 70 6.53 20.21 4.21
CA PHE A 70 5.31 19.39 4.32
C PHE A 70 4.98 18.54 3.08
N ASP A 71 5.36 18.97 1.88
CA ASP A 71 5.15 18.26 0.63
C ASP A 71 5.96 16.95 0.52
N GLU A 72 7.15 16.88 1.12
CA GLU A 72 7.98 15.69 1.07
C GLU A 72 7.36 14.48 1.84
N PRO A 73 6.97 14.61 3.12
CA PRO A 73 6.27 13.54 3.83
C PRO A 73 4.94 13.21 3.16
N LEU A 74 4.23 14.20 2.61
CA LEU A 74 2.99 13.95 1.88
C LEU A 74 3.21 13.12 0.62
N TYR A 75 4.30 13.38 -0.13
CA TYR A 75 4.71 12.56 -1.27
C TYR A 75 5.01 11.12 -0.83
N VAL A 76 5.76 10.95 0.26
CA VAL A 76 6.05 9.62 0.83
C VAL A 76 4.75 8.90 1.17
N LEU A 77 3.87 9.50 1.97
CA LEU A 77 2.58 8.93 2.35
C LEU A 77 1.73 8.58 1.12
N GLY A 78 1.72 9.42 0.08
CA GLY A 78 1.06 9.12 -1.18
C GLY A 78 1.62 7.89 -1.89
N LYS A 79 2.95 7.72 -1.88
CA LYS A 79 3.62 6.51 -2.39
C LYS A 79 3.25 5.27 -1.56
N LEU A 80 3.21 5.37 -0.23
CA LEU A 80 2.79 4.27 0.66
C LEU A 80 1.37 3.81 0.33
N LEU A 81 0.43 4.77 0.26
CA LEU A 81 -0.98 4.52 -0.04
C LEU A 81 -1.17 3.87 -1.40
N THR A 82 -0.42 4.33 -2.41
CA THR A 82 -0.49 3.77 -3.77
C THR A 82 0.02 2.32 -3.80
N ASP A 83 1.15 2.04 -3.14
CA ASP A 83 1.73 0.69 -3.09
C ASP A 83 0.79 -0.28 -2.35
N ASP A 84 0.18 0.16 -1.25
CA ASP A 84 -0.78 -0.65 -0.48
C ASP A 84 -2.08 -0.91 -1.27
N HIS A 85 -2.63 0.11 -1.93
CA HIS A 85 -3.78 -0.04 -2.82
C HIS A 85 -3.51 -1.04 -3.95
N LEU A 86 -2.32 -1.01 -4.56
CA LEU A 86 -1.93 -1.98 -5.58
C LEU A 86 -1.80 -3.39 -4.99
N GLN A 87 -1.28 -3.51 -3.77
CA GLN A 87 -1.19 -4.79 -3.08
C GLN A 87 -2.56 -5.39 -2.79
N TYR A 88 -3.53 -4.58 -2.35
CA TYR A 88 -4.91 -5.00 -2.16
C TYR A 88 -5.50 -5.62 -3.44
N HIS A 89 -5.34 -4.94 -4.58
CA HIS A 89 -5.77 -5.49 -5.87
C HIS A 89 -5.06 -6.80 -6.24
N ARG A 90 -3.75 -6.90 -6.01
CA ARG A 90 -3.01 -8.15 -6.26
C ARG A 90 -3.52 -9.32 -5.42
N GLN A 91 -3.82 -9.07 -4.15
CA GLN A 91 -4.35 -10.09 -3.23
C GLN A 91 -5.74 -10.56 -3.66
N LEU A 92 -6.63 -9.64 -4.06
CA LEU A 92 -7.92 -9.98 -4.62
C LEU A 92 -7.78 -10.84 -5.89
N CYS A 93 -6.91 -10.43 -6.83
CA CYS A 93 -6.67 -11.20 -8.04
C CYS A 93 -6.15 -12.61 -7.73
N ALA A 94 -5.19 -12.74 -6.79
CA ALA A 94 -4.69 -14.04 -6.37
C ALA A 94 -5.81 -14.93 -5.79
N HIS A 95 -6.67 -14.37 -4.94
CA HIS A 95 -7.81 -15.08 -4.36
C HIS A 95 -8.77 -15.62 -5.42
N TYR A 96 -9.18 -14.76 -6.36
CA TYR A 96 -10.07 -15.15 -7.45
C TYR A 96 -9.42 -16.19 -8.38
N CYS A 97 -8.13 -16.05 -8.70
CA CYS A 97 -7.39 -17.03 -9.48
C CYS A 97 -7.34 -18.41 -8.79
N THR A 98 -7.09 -18.44 -7.46
CA THR A 98 -7.10 -19.67 -6.68
C THR A 98 -8.49 -20.31 -6.70
N GLN A 99 -9.55 -19.56 -6.39
CA GLN A 99 -10.92 -20.07 -6.43
C GLN A 99 -11.30 -20.60 -7.82
N HIS A 100 -10.94 -19.88 -8.88
CA HIS A 100 -11.23 -20.31 -10.24
C HIS A 100 -10.47 -21.58 -10.62
N SER A 101 -9.20 -21.72 -10.24
CA SER A 101 -8.41 -22.92 -10.49
C SER A 101 -8.97 -24.15 -9.74
N LEU A 102 -9.44 -23.96 -8.51
CA LEU A 102 -10.11 -24.99 -7.72
C LEU A 102 -11.44 -25.40 -8.35
N TYR A 103 -12.25 -24.43 -8.78
CA TYR A 103 -13.50 -24.70 -9.50
C TYR A 103 -13.26 -25.48 -10.80
N GLN A 104 -12.29 -25.05 -11.62
CA GLN A 104 -11.93 -25.75 -12.86
C GLN A 104 -11.39 -27.16 -12.59
N ARG A 105 -10.67 -27.38 -11.48
CA ARG A 105 -10.17 -28.69 -11.08
C ARG A 105 -11.32 -29.61 -10.64
N ALA A 106 -12.23 -29.11 -9.81
CA ALA A 106 -13.43 -29.86 -9.39
C ALA A 106 -14.33 -30.20 -10.58
N ARG A 107 -14.53 -29.25 -11.52
CA ARG A 107 -15.28 -29.47 -12.76
C ARG A 107 -14.65 -30.54 -13.64
N ARG A 108 -13.32 -30.55 -13.79
CA ARG A 108 -12.61 -31.59 -14.56
C ARG A 108 -12.80 -32.99 -13.95
N GLN A 109 -12.75 -33.11 -12.62
CA GLN A 109 -12.97 -34.39 -11.93
C GLN A 109 -14.40 -34.93 -12.13
N LEU A 110 -15.40 -34.05 -12.16
CA LEU A 110 -16.79 -34.43 -12.48
C LEU A 110 -16.97 -34.86 -13.95
N GLN A 111 -16.26 -34.22 -14.87
CA GLN A 111 -16.33 -34.55 -16.31
C GLN A 111 -15.60 -35.85 -16.67
N THR A 112 -14.56 -36.25 -15.92
CA THR A 112 -13.87 -37.54 -16.13
C THR A 112 -14.68 -38.77 -15.73
N GLY A 113 -15.87 -38.60 -15.14
CA GLY A 113 -16.79 -39.68 -14.75
C GLY A 113 -18.03 -39.85 -15.66
N LEU A 114 -18.20 -39.05 -16.72
CA LEU A 114 -19.37 -39.10 -17.60
C LEU A 114 -18.94 -39.13 -19.09
N PRO A 115 -19.54 -39.99 -19.94
CA PRO A 115 -19.27 -39.95 -21.37
C PRO A 115 -20.04 -38.80 -22.01
N GLY A 116 -19.33 -37.83 -22.59
CA GLY A 116 -19.89 -36.93 -23.61
C GLY A 116 -19.83 -35.43 -23.33
N SER A 117 -18.99 -34.77 -24.12
CA SER A 117 -19.10 -33.44 -24.76
C SER A 117 -19.99 -32.35 -24.13
N CYS A 118 -19.37 -31.24 -23.71
CA CYS A 118 -19.91 -29.89 -23.95
C CYS A 118 -18.77 -28.87 -24.15
N ARG A 119 -18.86 -28.14 -25.27
CA ARG A 119 -18.01 -26.99 -25.66
C ARG A 119 -18.36 -25.74 -24.84
N ASP A 120 -17.35 -24.89 -24.73
CA ASP A 120 -17.34 -23.47 -24.33
C ASP A 120 -17.78 -23.03 -22.93
N SER A 121 -16.88 -22.31 -22.26
CA SER A 121 -17.15 -20.94 -21.83
C SER A 121 -15.84 -20.25 -21.45
N SER A 122 -15.46 -19.26 -22.25
CA SER A 122 -14.42 -18.28 -21.96
C SER A 122 -14.68 -17.59 -20.63
N ALA A 123 -13.73 -17.72 -19.70
CA ALA A 123 -13.51 -16.76 -18.62
C ALA A 123 -12.04 -16.36 -18.69
N VAL A 124 -11.76 -15.37 -19.53
CA VAL A 124 -10.44 -14.77 -19.63
C VAL A 124 -10.28 -13.87 -18.39
N CYS A 125 -9.44 -14.27 -17.43
CA CYS A 125 -8.89 -13.35 -16.45
C CYS A 125 -7.98 -12.37 -17.21
N LEU A 126 -8.54 -11.30 -17.77
CA LEU A 126 -7.76 -10.17 -18.26
C LEU A 126 -7.28 -9.35 -17.06
N CYS A 127 -6.15 -9.76 -16.48
CA CYS A 127 -5.26 -8.84 -15.78
C CYS A 127 -4.29 -8.29 -16.83
N LYS A 128 -4.69 -7.24 -17.55
CA LYS A 128 -3.73 -6.43 -18.32
C LYS A 128 -3.19 -5.36 -17.38
N GLY A 129 -1.92 -5.53 -17.00
CA GLY A 129 -1.07 -4.43 -16.55
C GLY A 129 -0.53 -3.64 -17.74
#